data_AF-A0A4Z0R1Q6-F1
#
_entry.id   AF-A0A4Z0R1Q6-F1
#
_cell.length_a   1.000
_cell.length_b   1.000
_cell.length_c   1.000
_cell.angle_alpha   90.00
_cell.angle_beta   90.00
_cell.angle_gamma   90.00
#
_symmetry.space_group_name_H-M   'P 1'
#
loop_
_entity.id
_entity.type
_entity.pdbx_description
1 polymer ?
#
loop_
_entity_poly.entity_id
_entity_poly.type
_entity_poly.pdbx_seq_one_letter_code
_entity_poly.pdbx_strand_id
1 'polypeptide(L)'
;MVKWVRVLLVKEGKAPEVCELPNNLKALELTVRGYIETIEIDRSGCVIIYNGINKFTEKPVTRAEIKGTFIIARVNPPELSSLNNEDIEILANSYK
;
A
#
# COMPACT_ATOMS: atom_id res chain seq x y z
N MET A 1 -11.89 14.05 -14.13
CA MET A 1 -10.67 13.35 -14.56
C MET A 1 -10.19 12.53 -13.36
N VAL A 2 -9.96 11.23 -13.53
CA VAL A 2 -9.51 10.37 -12.42
C VAL A 2 -8.00 10.53 -12.25
N LYS A 3 -7.55 10.89 -11.05
CA LYS A 3 -6.12 10.98 -10.71
C LYS A 3 -5.56 9.57 -10.54
N TRP A 4 -4.41 9.28 -11.14
CA TRP A 4 -3.72 8.00 -11.02
C TRP A 4 -2.47 8.17 -10.17
N VAL A 5 -2.13 7.16 -9.38
CA VAL A 5 -0.95 7.17 -8.52
C VAL A 5 -0.14 5.89 -8.72
N ARG A 6 1.18 6.04 -8.70
CA ARG A 6 2.12 4.92 -8.76
C ARG A 6 2.34 4.35 -7.37
N VAL A 7 2.12 3.05 -7.23
CA VAL A 7 2.15 2.32 -5.95
C VAL A 7 2.93 1.02 -6.09
N LEU A 8 3.22 0.38 -4.95
CA LEU A 8 3.61 -1.03 -4.93
C LEU A 8 2.38 -1.87 -4.60
N LEU A 9 2.06 -2.83 -5.44
CA LEU A 9 1.05 -3.84 -5.20
C LEU A 9 1.71 -5.13 -4.77
N VAL A 10 1.33 -5.64 -3.61
CA VAL A 10 1.85 -6.90 -3.08
C VAL A 10 0.71 -7.89 -3.01
N LYS A 11 0.69 -8.83 -3.95
CA LYS A 11 -0.30 -9.92 -3.97
C LYS A 11 0.15 -11.02 -3.02
N GLU A 12 -0.80 -11.77 -2.49
CA GLU A 12 -0.51 -12.90 -1.61
C GLU A 12 0.45 -13.90 -2.28
N GLY A 13 1.53 -14.24 -1.57
CA GLY A 13 2.60 -15.12 -2.07
C GLY A 13 3.46 -14.56 -3.20
N LYS A 14 3.32 -13.28 -3.57
CA LYS A 14 4.10 -12.64 -4.63
C LYS A 14 4.94 -11.48 -4.11
N ALA A 15 6.05 -11.23 -4.82
CA ALA A 15 6.88 -10.07 -4.61
C ALA A 15 6.13 -8.77 -4.97
N PRO A 16 6.53 -7.61 -4.43
CA PRO A 16 5.98 -6.31 -4.79
C PRO A 16 6.12 -6.00 -6.28
N GLU A 17 5.05 -5.47 -6.87
CA GLU A 17 4.97 -5.07 -8.27
C GLU A 17 4.64 -3.57 -8.34
N VAL A 18 5.39 -2.80 -9.13
CA VAL A 18 5.05 -1.39 -9.38
C VAL A 18 3.86 -1.33 -10.32
N CYS A 19 2.80 -0.64 -9.92
CA CYS A 19 1.64 -0.42 -10.79
C CYS A 19 1.04 0.97 -10.59
N GLU A 20 0.16 1.35 -11.51
CA GLU A 20 -0.66 2.54 -11.39
C GLU A 20 -2.08 2.16 -10.97
N LEU A 21 -2.62 2.86 -9.98
CA LEU A 21 -4.01 2.70 -9.54
C LEU A 21 -4.76 4.03 -9.60
N PRO A 22 -6.07 3.99 -9.91
CA PRO A 22 -6.94 5.13 -9.69
C PRO A 22 -6.91 5.55 -8.21
N ASN A 23 -6.63 6.81 -7.94
CA ASN A 23 -6.70 7.39 -6.59
C ASN A 23 -8.16 7.67 -6.22
N ASN A 24 -8.92 6.60 -5.98
CA ASN A 24 -10.26 6.67 -5.42
C ASN A 24 -10.53 5.44 -4.55
N LEU A 25 -11.43 5.60 -3.59
CA LEU A 25 -11.78 4.59 -2.62
C LEU A 25 -12.17 3.25 -3.28
N LYS A 26 -13.02 3.30 -4.32
CA LYS A 26 -13.56 2.09 -4.93
C LYS A 26 -12.49 1.21 -5.57
N ALA A 27 -11.52 1.82 -6.25
CA ALA A 27 -10.41 1.10 -6.87
C ALA A 27 -9.51 0.43 -5.81
N LEU A 28 -9.25 1.13 -4.71
CA LEU A 28 -8.46 0.61 -3.59
C LEU A 28 -9.17 -0.58 -2.91
N GLU A 29 -10.48 -0.48 -2.63
CA GLU A 29 -11.28 -1.56 -2.01
C GLU A 29 -11.31 -2.82 -2.87
N LEU A 30 -11.51 -2.64 -4.19
CA LEU A 30 -11.48 -3.75 -5.15
C LEU A 30 -10.11 -4.42 -5.20
N THR A 31 -9.03 -3.65 -5.08
CA THR A 31 -7.66 -4.15 -5.12
C THR A 31 -7.31 -4.97 -3.87
N VAL A 32 -7.64 -4.48 -2.68
CA VAL A 32 -7.39 -5.20 -1.42
C VAL A 32 -8.46 -6.26 -1.12
N ARG A 33 -9.54 -6.31 -1.93
CA ARG A 33 -10.68 -7.24 -1.81
C ARG A 33 -11.41 -7.12 -0.47
N GLY A 34 -11.65 -5.90 -0.02
CA GLY A 34 -12.35 -5.67 1.24
C GLY A 34 -12.41 -4.20 1.62
N TYR A 35 -12.72 -3.96 2.90
CA TYR A 35 -12.70 -2.62 3.44
C TYR A 35 -11.25 -2.17 3.66
N ILE A 36 -11.00 -0.90 3.38
CA ILE A 36 -9.67 -0.34 3.47
C ILE A 36 -9.38 0.06 4.92
N GLU A 37 -8.23 -0.37 5.40
CA GLU A 37 -7.54 0.25 6.52
C GLU A 37 -6.15 0.69 6.06
N THR A 38 -5.59 1.67 6.77
CA THR A 38 -4.24 2.18 6.50
C THR A 38 -3.38 2.12 7.75
N ILE A 39 -2.13 1.69 7.60
CA ILE A 39 -1.14 1.76 8.67
C ILE A 39 0.16 2.40 8.18
N GLU A 40 0.71 3.30 8.99
CA GLU A 40 2.01 3.91 8.74
C GLU A 40 3.14 2.91 8.90
N ILE A 41 4.20 3.08 8.11
CA ILE A 41 5.40 2.23 8.13
C ILE A 41 6.65 3.07 8.38
N ASP A 42 7.80 2.40 8.55
CA ASP A 42 9.11 3.02 8.84
C ASP A 42 9.74 3.74 7.62
N ARG A 43 8.91 4.26 6.73
CA ARG A 43 9.30 5.14 5.61
C ARG A 43 8.37 6.34 5.63
N SER A 44 8.95 7.51 5.95
CA SER A 44 8.16 8.74 6.14
C SER A 44 7.24 9.05 4.97
N GLY A 45 5.98 9.33 5.29
CA GLY A 45 4.93 9.62 4.33
C GLY A 45 4.40 8.40 3.57
N CYS A 46 4.87 7.18 3.85
CA CYS A 46 4.35 5.96 3.23
C CYS A 46 3.42 5.20 4.19
N VAL A 47 2.42 4.55 3.61
CA VAL A 47 1.44 3.71 4.31
C VAL A 47 1.23 2.40 3.58
N ILE A 48 0.82 1.39 4.32
CA ILE A 48 0.19 0.19 3.78
C ILE A 48 -1.31 0.41 3.79
N ILE A 49 -1.95 0.15 2.66
CA ILE A 49 -3.40 0.09 2.47
C ILE A 49 -3.74 -1.39 2.32
N TYR A 50 -4.54 -1.94 3.22
CA TYR A 50 -4.82 -3.37 3.30
C TYR A 50 -6.29 -3.65 3.59
N ASN A 51 -6.69 -4.92 3.45
CA ASN A 51 -8.02 -5.35 3.87
C ASN A 51 -8.09 -5.40 5.40
N GLY A 52 -8.88 -4.51 5.98
CA GLY A 52 -8.85 -4.27 7.41
C GLY A 52 -9.39 -5.39 8.29
N ILE A 53 -9.93 -6.50 7.75
CA ILE A 53 -10.58 -7.60 8.50
C ILE A 53 -9.83 -7.97 9.79
N ASN A 54 -8.50 -7.96 9.72
CA ASN A 54 -7.64 -8.06 10.89
C ASN A 54 -6.84 -6.76 11.02
N LYS A 55 -7.26 -5.86 11.92
CA LYS A 55 -6.56 -4.60 12.15
C LYS A 55 -5.20 -4.87 12.78
N PHE A 56 -4.17 -4.16 12.31
CA PHE A 56 -2.89 -4.11 12.99
C PHE A 56 -3.00 -3.16 14.19
N THR A 57 -2.40 -3.55 15.31
CA THR A 57 -2.38 -2.76 16.55
C THR A 57 -1.10 -1.94 16.71
N GLU A 58 -0.03 -2.32 16.00
CA GLU A 58 1.30 -1.74 16.16
C GLU A 58 2.00 -1.57 14.81
N LYS A 59 2.97 -0.65 14.77
CA LYS A 59 3.89 -0.40 13.65
C LYS A 59 5.35 -0.52 14.14
N PRO A 60 6.32 -0.87 13.27
CA PRO A 60 6.17 -1.17 11.84
C PRO A 60 5.61 -2.57 11.58
N VAL A 61 4.93 -2.74 10.44
CA VAL A 61 4.37 -4.02 10.01
C VAL A 61 5.28 -4.64 8.96
N THR A 62 5.64 -5.91 9.12
CA THR A 62 6.42 -6.68 8.15
C THR A 62 5.53 -7.39 7.14
N ARG A 63 6.10 -7.78 5.98
CA ARG A 63 5.39 -8.57 4.96
C ARG A 63 4.73 -9.85 5.53
N ALA A 64 5.37 -10.50 6.50
CA ALA A 64 4.90 -11.77 7.07
C ALA A 64 3.63 -11.60 7.92
N GLU A 65 3.41 -10.42 8.48
CA GLU A 65 2.24 -10.11 9.31
C GLU A 65 1.00 -9.80 8.45
N ILE A 66 1.21 -9.40 7.19
CA ILE A 66 0.12 -9.01 6.28
C ILE A 66 -0.41 -10.22 5.52
N LYS A 67 -1.68 -10.54 5.78
CA LYS A 67 -2.42 -11.58 5.06
C LYS A 67 -3.15 -10.97 3.85
N GLY A 68 -3.05 -11.63 2.71
CA GLY A 68 -3.74 -11.24 1.48
C GLY A 68 -3.00 -10.17 0.66
N THR A 69 -3.76 -9.46 -0.18
CA THR A 69 -3.24 -8.42 -1.08
C THR A 69 -3.28 -7.06 -0.39
N PHE A 70 -2.19 -6.30 -0.51
CA PHE A 70 -2.08 -4.95 0.02
C PHE A 70 -1.35 -4.03 -0.95
N ILE A 71 -1.48 -2.72 -0.72
CA ILE A 71 -0.89 -1.67 -1.53
C ILE A 71 0.03 -0.86 -0.62
N ILE A 72 1.21 -0.50 -1.07
CA ILE A 72 2.06 0.48 -0.42
C ILE A 72 2.03 1.76 -1.26
N ALA A 73 1.68 2.88 -0.62
CA ALA A 73 1.52 4.17 -1.27
C ALA A 73 2.09 5.30 -0.41
N ARG A 74 2.37 6.44 -1.04
CA ARG A 74 2.71 7.67 -0.33
C ARG A 74 1.44 8.48 -0.06
N VAL A 75 1.34 9.08 1.12
CA VAL A 75 0.27 9.99 1.51
C VAL A 75 0.81 11.40 1.55
N ASN A 76 0.14 12.31 0.86
CA ASN A 76 0.29 13.75 1.02
C ASN A 76 -1.09 14.28 1.47
N PRO A 77 -1.34 14.37 2.80
CA PRO A 77 -2.68 14.60 3.32
C PRO A 77 -3.39 15.78 2.63
N PRO A 78 -4.66 15.60 2.22
CA PRO A 78 -5.53 14.47 2.52
C PRO A 78 -5.51 13.31 1.48
N GLU A 79 -4.59 13.32 0.50
CA GLU A 79 -4.66 12.42 -0.66
C GLU A 79 -3.48 11.45 -0.78
N LEU A 80 -3.66 10.37 -1.55
CA LEU A 80 -2.54 9.57 -2.04
C LEU A 80 -1.72 10.36 -3.07
N SER A 81 -0.42 10.05 -3.07
CA SER A 81 0.56 10.53 -4.03
C SER A 81 1.40 9.35 -4.53
N SER A 82 1.98 9.51 -5.72
CA SER A 82 2.84 8.49 -6.31
C SER A 82 4.09 8.27 -5.47
N LEU A 83 4.48 7.01 -5.29
CA LEU A 83 5.79 6.66 -4.78
C LEU A 83 6.88 7.20 -5.70
N ASN A 84 7.94 7.77 -5.12
CA ASN A 84 9.14 8.12 -5.88
C ASN A 84 10.02 6.87 -6.11
N ASN A 85 11.09 6.99 -6.90
CA ASN A 85 11.92 5.82 -7.24
C ASN A 85 12.67 5.26 -6.02
N GLU A 86 13.07 6.12 -5.08
CA GLU A 86 13.74 5.72 -3.84
C GLU A 86 12.80 4.91 -2.94
N ASP A 87 11.55 5.35 -2.79
CA ASP A 87 10.52 4.64 -2.05
C ASP A 87 10.30 3.25 -2.67
N ILE A 88 10.20 3.16 -3.99
CA ILE A 88 10.02 1.90 -4.72
C ILE A 88 11.17 0.94 -4.43
N GLU A 89 12.41 1.40 -4.55
CA GLU A 89 13.59 0.57 -4.36
C GLU A 89 13.70 0.04 -2.92
N ILE A 90 13.51 0.91 -1.93
CA ILE A 90 13.57 0.55 -0.52
C ILE A 90 12.44 -0.43 -0.17
N LEU A 91 11.19 -0.07 -0.50
CA LEU A 91 10.02 -0.82 -0.07
C LEU A 91 9.87 -2.14 -0.84
N ALA A 92 10.27 -2.21 -2.12
CA ALA A 92 10.26 -3.47 -2.85
C ALA A 92 11.21 -4.50 -2.22
N ASN A 93 12.34 -4.05 -1.66
CA ASN A 93 13.27 -4.91 -0.95
C ASN A 93 12.76 -5.29 0.46
N SER A 94 12.15 -4.36 1.19
CA SER A 94 11.61 -4.62 2.54
C SER A 94 10.39 -5.56 2.56
N TYR A 95 9.62 -5.60 1.47
CA TYR A 95 8.37 -6.39 1.38
C TYR A 95 8.42 -7.51 0.33
N LYS A 96 9.62 -7.94 -0.05
CA LYS A 96 9.85 -9.04 -1.00
C LYS A 96 9.25 -10.36 -0.53
#